data_AF-A0A818DL39-F1
#
_entry.id   AF-A0A818DL39-F1
#
_cell.length_a   1.000
_cell.length_b   1.000
_cell.length_c   1.000
_cell.angle_alpha   90.00
_cell.angle_beta   90.00
_cell.angle_gamma   90.00
#
_symmetry.space_group_name_H-M   'P 1'
#
loop_
_entity.id
_entity.type
_entity.pdbx_description
1 polymer ?
#
loop_
_entity_poly.entity_id
_entity_poly.type
_entity_poly.pdbx_seq_one_letter_code
_entity_poly.pdbx_strand_id
1 'polypeptide(L)'
;MNILIFSSQTLAGMDQYRSLAEQFRNDTLYIESGQIYENHLDDYEEALLSYLQGHEWSHAIRLFATSLSRRHDLYEHEFLSAFNGVYDDLQRQIHNDYEKVQSHTKRLSFLRTNLFQHIKEILDSGRDYDIDENDDQSDNEDPQFADDRRTLVTRSNRNADDSGSIKTRLTKKSGSVSSSKKSQRRAAQQLEKLVQLKEGSKHEDLAIVRELWLLITKIDKQNYDVRHVNKICYQISTHQNSLEYEQKGELLQNKYNEYLNAIEKQLTTIWLTNPEQQQQENVQVMVINKKIREKFKKELDLVSNQYRVSPILASKTSQWKLVLFDSDISV
;
A
#
# COMPACT_ATOMS: atom_id res chain seq x y z
N MET A 1 -57.31 -30.05 -20.30
CA MET A 1 -56.93 -29.75 -18.90
C MET A 1 -55.46 -30.05 -18.56
N ASN A 2 -54.61 -30.52 -19.50
CA ASN A 2 -53.18 -30.80 -19.22
C ASN A 2 -52.21 -29.70 -19.67
N ILE A 3 -52.64 -28.73 -20.48
CA ILE A 3 -51.78 -27.64 -20.96
C ILE A 3 -51.55 -26.58 -19.86
N LEU A 4 -52.55 -26.31 -19.02
CA LEU A 4 -52.47 -25.31 -17.96
C LEU A 4 -51.67 -25.77 -16.72
N ILE A 5 -51.62 -27.07 -16.45
CA ILE A 5 -50.88 -27.63 -15.31
C ILE A 5 -49.37 -27.64 -15.63
N PHE A 6 -49.01 -28.05 -16.86
CA PHE A 6 -47.62 -28.05 -17.31
C PHE A 6 -47.02 -26.63 -17.39
N SER A 7 -47.82 -25.63 -17.80
CA SER A 7 -47.38 -24.22 -17.83
C SER A 7 -47.23 -23.64 -16.42
N SER A 8 -48.09 -24.02 -15.46
CA SER A 8 -48.00 -23.52 -14.08
C SER A 8 -46.80 -24.07 -13.30
N GLN A 9 -46.42 -25.34 -13.53
CA GLN A 9 -45.24 -25.95 -12.90
C GLN A 9 -43.92 -25.45 -13.48
N THR A 10 -43.87 -25.13 -14.77
CA THR A 10 -42.70 -24.50 -15.41
C THR A 10 -42.54 -23.04 -14.99
N LEU A 11 -43.65 -22.29 -14.87
CA LEU A 11 -43.60 -20.91 -14.34
C LEU A 11 -43.11 -20.85 -12.88
N ALA A 12 -43.65 -21.72 -12.02
CA ALA A 12 -43.25 -21.77 -10.61
C ALA A 12 -41.76 -22.16 -10.43
N GLY A 13 -41.23 -23.01 -11.33
CA GLY A 13 -39.80 -23.33 -11.36
C GLY A 13 -38.94 -22.13 -11.78
N MET A 14 -39.38 -21.36 -12.78
CA MET A 14 -38.69 -20.14 -13.22
C MET A 14 -38.69 -19.05 -12.15
N ASP A 15 -39.80 -18.88 -11.42
CA ASP A 15 -39.86 -17.92 -10.29
C ASP A 15 -38.89 -18.29 -9.16
N GLN A 16 -38.72 -19.60 -8.89
CA GLN A 16 -37.72 -20.08 -7.93
C GLN A 16 -36.29 -19.81 -8.39
N TYR A 17 -35.96 -20.05 -9.66
CA TYR A 17 -34.63 -19.74 -10.21
C TYR A 17 -34.35 -18.23 -10.19
N ARG A 18 -35.35 -17.40 -10.48
CA ARG A 18 -35.21 -15.93 -10.39
C ARG A 18 -34.93 -15.49 -8.96
N SER A 19 -35.70 -15.98 -7.99
CA SER A 19 -35.48 -15.67 -6.58
C SER A 19 -34.09 -16.14 -6.10
N LEU A 20 -33.61 -17.29 -6.58
CA LEU A 20 -32.28 -17.80 -6.25
C LEU A 20 -31.17 -16.94 -6.86
N ALA A 21 -31.32 -16.53 -8.12
CA ALA A 21 -30.36 -15.66 -8.78
C ALA A 21 -30.26 -14.29 -8.08
N GLU A 22 -31.39 -13.69 -7.72
CA GLU A 22 -31.42 -12.45 -6.93
C GLU A 22 -30.73 -12.61 -5.57
N GLN A 23 -30.95 -13.74 -4.89
CA GLN A 23 -30.25 -14.04 -3.65
C GLN A 23 -28.74 -14.12 -3.86
N PHE A 24 -28.27 -14.85 -4.88
CA PHE A 24 -26.85 -14.95 -5.19
C PHE A 24 -26.23 -13.59 -5.55
N ARG A 25 -26.96 -12.75 -6.30
CA ARG A 25 -26.54 -11.37 -6.58
C ARG A 25 -26.38 -10.55 -5.30
N ASN A 26 -27.32 -10.67 -4.35
CA ASN A 26 -27.24 -10.01 -3.05
C ASN A 26 -26.09 -10.54 -2.18
N ASP A 27 -25.78 -11.83 -2.30
CA ASP A 27 -24.66 -12.50 -1.61
C ASP A 27 -23.31 -12.30 -2.32
N THR A 28 -23.24 -11.41 -3.33
CA THR A 28 -22.04 -11.09 -4.15
C THR A 28 -21.51 -12.25 -5.00
N LEU A 29 -22.30 -13.31 -5.17
CA LEU A 29 -22.05 -14.46 -6.06
C LEU A 29 -22.51 -14.12 -7.48
N TYR A 30 -21.83 -13.14 -8.09
CA TYR A 30 -22.24 -12.55 -9.36
C TYR A 30 -22.11 -13.52 -10.55
N ILE A 31 -21.10 -14.40 -10.53
CA ILE A 31 -20.91 -15.41 -11.58
C ILE A 31 -22.06 -16.42 -11.53
N GLU A 32 -22.37 -16.94 -10.34
CA GLU A 32 -23.41 -17.93 -10.11
C GLU A 32 -24.79 -17.35 -10.43
N SER A 33 -25.06 -16.11 -10.03
CA SER A 33 -26.26 -15.37 -10.42
C SER A 33 -26.40 -15.28 -11.94
N GLY A 34 -25.34 -14.81 -12.63
CA GLY A 34 -25.33 -14.69 -14.08
C GLY A 34 -25.54 -16.03 -14.80
N GLN A 35 -24.95 -17.10 -14.29
CA GLN A 35 -25.12 -18.45 -14.83
C GLN A 35 -26.54 -19.00 -14.67
N ILE A 36 -27.25 -18.64 -13.59
CA ILE A 36 -28.66 -19.03 -13.43
C ILE A 36 -29.52 -18.31 -14.46
N TYR A 37 -29.35 -17.00 -14.62
CA TYR A 37 -30.07 -16.23 -15.64
C TYR A 37 -29.79 -16.74 -17.05
N GLU A 38 -28.54 -17.07 -17.36
CA GLU A 38 -28.12 -17.56 -18.67
C GLU A 38 -28.63 -18.98 -18.96
N ASN A 39 -28.40 -19.94 -18.06
CA ASN A 39 -28.60 -21.38 -18.35
C ASN A 39 -30.00 -21.89 -18.02
N HIS A 40 -30.71 -21.24 -17.09
CA HIS A 40 -31.99 -21.72 -16.58
C HIS A 40 -33.16 -20.81 -16.92
N LEU A 41 -32.91 -19.52 -17.18
CA LEU A 41 -33.95 -18.53 -17.45
C LEU A 41 -33.89 -17.95 -18.87
N ASP A 42 -32.82 -18.21 -19.63
CA ASP A 42 -32.56 -17.61 -20.95
C ASP A 42 -32.63 -16.06 -20.94
N ASP A 43 -32.36 -15.45 -19.78
CA ASP A 43 -32.42 -14.00 -19.57
C ASP A 43 -31.01 -13.40 -19.64
N TYR A 44 -30.53 -13.23 -20.88
CA TYR A 44 -29.16 -12.79 -21.14
C TYR A 44 -28.88 -11.34 -20.70
N GLU A 45 -29.92 -10.50 -20.56
CA GLU A 45 -29.77 -9.12 -20.09
C GLU A 45 -29.55 -9.07 -18.58
N GLU A 46 -30.35 -9.79 -17.79
CA GLU A 46 -30.11 -9.91 -16.34
C GLU A 46 -28.82 -10.69 -16.03
N ALA A 47 -28.45 -11.65 -16.89
CA ALA A 47 -27.14 -12.30 -16.82
C ALA A 47 -26.00 -11.29 -17.02
N LEU A 48 -26.11 -10.43 -18.05
CA LEU A 48 -25.15 -9.36 -18.31
C LEU A 48 -25.04 -8.41 -17.11
N LEU A 49 -26.16 -7.93 -16.58
CA LEU A 49 -26.16 -7.02 -15.42
C LEU A 49 -25.49 -7.66 -14.19
N SER A 50 -25.74 -8.95 -13.94
CA SER A 50 -25.08 -9.71 -12.88
C SER A 50 -23.56 -9.73 -13.09
N TYR A 51 -23.09 -10.05 -14.30
CA TYR A 51 -21.65 -10.06 -14.61
C TYR A 51 -21.01 -8.68 -14.52
N LEU A 52 -21.68 -7.61 -14.99
CA LEU A 52 -21.18 -6.24 -14.90
C LEU A 52 -21.02 -5.79 -13.44
N GLN A 53 -22.00 -6.09 -12.58
CA GLN A 53 -21.94 -5.76 -11.16
C GLN A 53 -20.78 -6.45 -10.43
N GLY A 54 -20.41 -7.66 -10.87
CA GLY A 54 -19.25 -8.39 -10.37
C GLY A 54 -17.92 -8.03 -11.02
N HIS A 55 -17.90 -7.11 -11.98
CA HIS A 55 -16.73 -6.84 -12.84
C HIS A 55 -16.22 -8.10 -13.57
N GLU A 56 -17.12 -9.01 -13.92
CA GLU A 56 -16.84 -10.26 -14.62
C GLU A 56 -16.83 -10.06 -16.14
N TRP A 57 -15.93 -9.19 -16.60
CA TRP A 57 -15.91 -8.69 -17.98
C TRP A 57 -15.74 -9.79 -19.02
N SER A 58 -14.95 -10.83 -18.73
CA SER A 58 -14.76 -11.96 -19.67
C SER A 58 -16.06 -12.74 -19.89
N HIS A 59 -16.91 -12.86 -18.87
CA HIS A 59 -18.23 -13.49 -19.01
C HIS A 59 -19.18 -12.60 -19.82
N ALA A 60 -19.17 -11.29 -19.58
CA ALA A 60 -19.94 -10.31 -20.34
C ALA A 60 -19.54 -10.30 -21.84
N ILE A 61 -18.24 -10.24 -22.15
CA ILE A 61 -17.76 -10.31 -23.55
C ILE A 61 -18.18 -11.61 -24.23
N ARG A 62 -18.12 -12.74 -23.51
CA ARG A 62 -18.59 -14.03 -24.04
C ARG A 62 -20.08 -13.99 -24.38
N LEU A 63 -20.91 -13.35 -23.57
CA LEU A 63 -22.33 -13.18 -23.89
C LEU A 63 -22.52 -12.39 -25.19
N PHE A 64 -21.78 -11.29 -25.40
CA PHE A 64 -21.84 -10.54 -26.65
C PHE A 64 -21.37 -11.35 -27.86
N ALA A 65 -20.35 -12.19 -27.70
CA ALA A 65 -19.88 -13.06 -28.78
C ALA A 65 -20.88 -14.18 -29.15
N THR A 66 -21.77 -14.57 -28.24
CA THR A 66 -22.65 -15.75 -28.39
C THR A 66 -24.13 -15.36 -28.51
N SER A 67 -24.73 -14.87 -27.42
CA SER A 67 -26.18 -14.64 -27.30
C SER A 67 -26.59 -13.19 -27.57
N LEU A 68 -25.74 -12.21 -27.29
CA LEU A 68 -26.04 -10.77 -27.39
C LEU A 68 -25.41 -10.09 -28.61
N SER A 69 -24.98 -10.85 -29.63
CA SER A 69 -24.27 -10.34 -30.81
C SER A 69 -24.99 -9.24 -31.61
N ARG A 70 -26.31 -9.13 -31.48
CA ARG A 70 -27.12 -8.08 -32.14
C ARG A 70 -27.35 -6.85 -31.27
N ARG A 71 -27.15 -6.95 -29.95
CA ARG A 71 -27.43 -5.88 -28.96
C ARG A 71 -26.22 -4.96 -28.78
N HIS A 72 -25.92 -4.20 -29.83
CA HIS A 72 -24.81 -3.24 -29.83
C HIS A 72 -25.07 -2.09 -28.87
N ASP A 73 -26.35 -1.75 -28.65
CA ASP A 73 -26.81 -0.77 -27.67
C ASP A 73 -26.33 -1.10 -26.25
N LEU A 74 -26.52 -2.35 -25.80
CA LEU A 74 -26.07 -2.81 -24.49
C LEU A 74 -24.55 -2.88 -24.40
N TYR A 75 -23.89 -3.23 -25.50
CA TYR A 75 -22.43 -3.24 -25.54
C TYR A 75 -21.85 -1.85 -25.29
N GLU A 76 -22.33 -0.84 -26.03
CA GLU A 76 -21.82 0.53 -25.93
C GLU A 76 -22.23 1.22 -24.63
N HIS A 77 -23.50 1.15 -24.24
CA HIS A 77 -24.02 1.93 -23.13
C HIS A 77 -23.87 1.27 -21.76
N GLU A 78 -23.99 -0.05 -21.67
CA GLU A 78 -23.87 -0.76 -20.39
C GLU A 78 -22.43 -1.24 -20.19
N PHE A 79 -21.93 -2.07 -21.11
CA PHE A 79 -20.64 -2.73 -20.92
C PHE A 79 -19.45 -1.76 -21.05
N LEU A 80 -19.33 -1.02 -22.16
CA LEU A 80 -18.19 -0.11 -22.34
C LEU A 80 -18.21 1.04 -21.34
N SER A 81 -19.39 1.58 -21.00
CA SER A 81 -19.51 2.64 -19.99
C SER A 81 -19.02 2.15 -18.62
N ALA A 82 -19.49 0.99 -18.16
CA ALA A 82 -19.07 0.40 -16.89
C ALA A 82 -17.57 0.10 -16.88
N PHE A 83 -17.05 -0.50 -17.95
CA PHE A 83 -15.63 -0.83 -18.05
C PHE A 83 -14.75 0.42 -18.09
N ASN A 84 -15.12 1.45 -18.85
CA ASN A 84 -14.36 2.70 -18.92
C ASN A 84 -14.33 3.42 -17.57
N GLY A 85 -15.43 3.40 -16.80
CA GLY A 85 -15.44 3.93 -15.44
C GLY A 85 -14.40 3.24 -14.55
N VAL A 86 -14.34 1.91 -14.58
CA VAL A 86 -13.35 1.12 -13.81
C VAL A 86 -11.92 1.37 -14.30
N TYR A 87 -11.71 1.50 -15.61
CA TYR A 87 -10.42 1.83 -16.19
C TYR A 87 -9.93 3.21 -15.71
N ASP A 88 -10.78 4.23 -15.76
CA ASP A 88 -10.45 5.60 -15.35
C ASP A 88 -10.19 5.68 -13.85
N ASP A 89 -10.97 4.98 -13.04
CA ASP A 89 -10.78 4.91 -11.59
C ASP A 89 -9.46 4.23 -11.22
N LEU A 90 -9.09 3.14 -11.90
CA LEU A 90 -7.81 2.47 -11.72
C LEU A 90 -6.64 3.38 -12.08
N GLN A 91 -6.72 4.07 -13.23
CA GLN A 91 -5.70 5.04 -13.64
C GLN A 91 -5.52 6.14 -12.59
N ARG A 92 -6.63 6.73 -12.13
CA ARG A 92 -6.63 7.77 -11.11
C ARG A 92 -6.05 7.27 -9.80
N GLN A 93 -6.39 6.06 -9.38
CA GLN A 93 -5.89 5.47 -8.14
C GLN A 93 -4.37 5.26 -8.20
N ILE A 94 -3.87 4.66 -9.28
CA ILE A 94 -2.43 4.44 -9.51
C ILE A 94 -1.68 5.77 -9.49
N HIS A 95 -2.22 6.79 -10.18
CA HIS A 95 -1.63 8.12 -10.21
C HIS A 95 -1.56 8.75 -8.82
N ASN A 96 -2.68 8.78 -8.10
CA ASN A 96 -2.76 9.37 -6.76
C ASN A 96 -1.83 8.66 -5.76
N ASP A 97 -1.76 7.33 -5.81
CA ASP A 97 -0.87 6.56 -4.94
C ASP A 97 0.60 6.85 -5.27
N TYR A 98 0.95 6.98 -6.55
CA TYR A 98 2.29 7.39 -6.99
C TYR A 98 2.64 8.82 -6.54
N GLU A 99 1.72 9.79 -6.67
CA GLU A 99 1.94 11.16 -6.21
C GLU A 99 2.21 11.23 -4.70
N LYS A 100 1.49 10.42 -3.91
CA LYS A 100 1.75 10.30 -2.46
C LYS A 100 3.14 9.75 -2.20
N VAL A 101 3.58 8.73 -2.93
CA VAL A 101 4.96 8.22 -2.82
C VAL A 101 5.96 9.34 -3.12
N GLN A 102 5.76 10.12 -4.19
CA GLN A 102 6.67 11.23 -4.52
C GLN A 102 6.67 12.31 -3.44
N SER A 103 5.52 12.67 -2.89
CA SER A 103 5.41 13.65 -1.81
C SER A 103 6.16 13.20 -0.56
N HIS A 104 5.93 11.96 -0.12
CA HIS A 104 6.60 11.38 1.04
C HIS A 104 8.11 11.22 0.83
N THR A 105 8.55 10.79 -0.36
CA THR A 105 9.98 10.71 -0.68
C THR A 105 10.65 12.09 -0.64
N LYS A 106 10.00 13.13 -1.19
CA LYS A 106 10.52 14.51 -1.13
C LYS A 106 10.64 14.98 0.31
N ARG A 107 9.61 14.74 1.13
CA ARG A 107 9.63 15.13 2.55
C ARG A 107 10.73 14.40 3.32
N LEU A 108 10.91 13.10 3.10
CA LEU A 108 11.97 12.33 3.72
C LEU A 108 13.36 12.85 3.33
N SER A 109 13.55 13.19 2.04
CA SER A 109 14.80 13.78 1.56
C SER A 109 15.09 15.12 2.23
N PHE A 110 14.08 15.97 2.41
CA PHE A 110 14.20 17.22 3.15
C PHE A 110 14.62 17.02 4.60
N LEU A 111 13.96 16.11 5.34
CA LEU A 111 14.33 15.79 6.73
C LEU A 111 15.78 15.32 6.84
N ARG A 112 16.23 14.47 5.91
CA ARG A 112 17.60 13.97 5.88
C ARG A 112 18.62 15.04 5.52
N THR A 113 18.26 15.97 4.65
CA THR A 113 19.12 17.10 4.27
C THR A 113 19.29 18.07 5.46
N ASN A 114 18.22 18.33 6.20
CA ASN A 114 18.30 19.13 7.42
C ASN A 114 19.15 18.45 8.50
N LEU A 115 18.98 17.13 8.68
CA LEU A 115 19.82 16.35 9.59
C LEU A 115 21.30 16.40 9.19
N PHE A 116 21.58 16.28 7.88
CA PHE A 116 22.94 16.42 7.34
C PHE A 116 23.54 17.79 7.68
N GLN A 117 22.79 18.85 7.41
CA GLN A 117 23.24 20.22 7.67
C GLN A 117 23.49 20.48 9.16
N HIS A 118 22.62 19.97 10.03
CA HIS A 118 22.78 20.07 11.48
C HIS A 118 24.04 19.34 11.99
N ILE A 119 24.28 18.11 11.53
CA ILE A 119 25.49 17.36 11.89
C ILE A 119 26.74 18.07 11.38
N LYS A 120 26.68 18.63 10.16
CA LYS A 120 27.78 19.41 9.59
C LYS A 120 28.12 20.62 10.45
N GLU A 121 27.13 21.40 10.87
CA GLU A 121 27.32 22.57 11.73
C GLU A 121 27.96 22.22 13.08
N ILE A 122 27.57 21.09 13.68
CA ILE A 122 28.17 20.60 14.93
C ILE A 122 29.65 20.25 14.72
N LEU A 123 29.98 19.52 13.64
CA LEU A 123 31.35 19.13 13.33
C LEU A 123 32.23 20.34 12.95
N ASP A 124 31.69 21.31 12.21
CA ASP A 124 32.37 22.55 11.86
C ASP A 124 32.64 23.41 13.11
N SER A 125 31.81 23.30 14.15
CA SER A 125 32.05 23.94 15.46
C SER A 125 33.13 23.26 16.31
N GLY A 126 33.75 22.18 15.81
CA GLY A 126 34.77 21.41 16.52
C GLY A 126 34.22 20.48 17.60
N ARG A 127 32.89 20.31 17.67
CA ARG A 127 32.21 19.39 18.60
C ARG A 127 31.97 18.05 17.92
N ASP A 128 31.93 16.99 18.72
CA ASP A 128 31.47 15.69 18.23
C ASP A 128 29.94 15.63 18.23
N TYR A 129 29.37 14.93 17.24
CA TYR A 129 27.94 14.66 17.21
C TYR A 129 27.68 13.31 17.88
N ASP A 130 27.12 13.35 19.09
CA ASP A 130 26.61 12.19 19.81
C ASP A 130 25.13 11.95 19.49
N ILE A 131 24.78 10.73 19.08
CA ILE A 131 23.41 10.34 18.74
C ILE A 131 22.52 10.30 20.00
N ASP A 132 23.08 9.96 21.15
CA ASP A 132 22.32 9.74 22.39
C ASP A 132 22.02 11.04 23.14
N GLU A 133 22.93 12.02 23.12
CA GLU A 133 22.76 13.30 23.84
C GLU A 133 21.86 14.30 23.07
N ASN A 134 21.82 14.22 21.74
CA ASN A 134 21.09 15.17 20.90
C ASN A 134 19.63 14.76 20.62
N ASP A 135 19.17 13.63 21.18
CA ASP A 135 17.79 13.13 21.05
C ASP A 135 16.80 13.80 22.04
N ASP A 136 17.29 14.59 23.01
CA ASP A 136 16.47 15.23 24.08
C ASP A 136 16.04 16.68 23.77
N GLN A 137 16.37 17.23 22.59
CA GLN A 137 16.18 18.66 22.31
C GLN A 137 14.93 19.04 21.47
N SER A 138 13.84 18.25 21.46
CA SER A 138 12.61 18.62 20.75
C SER A 138 11.29 18.50 21.53
N ASP A 139 11.33 18.63 22.86
CA ASP A 139 10.12 18.86 23.67
C ASP A 139 9.63 20.31 23.52
N ASN A 140 9.14 20.67 22.34
CA ASN A 140 8.13 21.72 22.19
C ASN A 140 6.74 21.05 22.28
N GLU A 141 6.45 20.37 23.38
CA GLU A 141 5.08 20.04 23.74
C GLU A 141 4.42 21.28 24.35
N ASP A 142 3.35 21.74 23.71
CA ASP A 142 2.46 22.82 24.14
C ASP A 142 2.00 22.61 25.61
N PRO A 143 2.14 23.59 26.54
CA PRO A 143 1.94 23.36 27.98
C PRO A 143 0.52 23.01 28.43
N GLN A 144 -0.47 22.94 27.53
CA GLN A 144 -1.88 22.86 27.90
C GLN A 144 -2.39 21.46 28.31
N PHE A 145 -1.54 20.43 28.29
CA PHE A 145 -1.90 19.08 28.79
C PHE A 145 -0.96 18.52 29.85
N ALA A 146 -0.12 19.36 30.46
CA ALA A 146 0.68 19.00 31.62
C ALA A 146 -0.09 19.26 32.93
N ASP A 147 -1.16 18.51 33.17
CA ASP A 147 -1.71 18.38 34.53
C ASP A 147 -1.76 16.91 34.96
N ASP A 148 -1.34 16.68 36.21
CA ASP A 148 -1.28 15.43 36.96
C ASP A 148 -0.24 14.34 36.57
N ARG A 149 1.01 14.55 37.01
CA ARG A 149 1.70 13.63 37.97
C ARG A 149 3.09 14.11 38.39
N ARG A 150 3.13 15.10 39.29
CA ARG A 150 4.24 15.21 40.27
C ARG A 150 4.04 14.15 41.35
N THR A 151 5.01 13.27 41.55
CA THR A 151 5.17 12.58 42.85
C THR A 151 6.53 12.95 43.42
N LEU A 152 6.48 13.78 44.47
CA LEU A 152 7.55 14.11 45.40
C LEU A 152 7.79 12.92 46.34
N VAL A 153 9.04 12.45 46.46
CA VAL A 153 9.59 11.87 47.71
C VAL A 153 11.09 12.23 47.74
N THR A 154 11.46 13.40 48.27
CA THR A 154 11.98 13.65 49.63
C THR A 154 13.52 13.61 49.71
N ARG A 155 14.08 14.81 49.90
CA ARG A 155 15.42 15.06 50.45
C ARG A 155 15.50 14.60 51.90
N SER A 156 16.55 13.88 52.27
CA SER A 156 17.16 14.00 53.60
C SER A 156 18.69 13.87 53.51
N ASN A 157 19.35 14.78 54.22
CA ASN A 157 20.75 15.15 54.15
C ASN A 157 21.65 14.26 55.04
N ARG A 158 22.90 14.04 54.59
CA ARG A 158 24.20 14.00 55.33
C ARG A 158 24.40 13.02 56.50
N ASN A 159 25.37 12.11 56.31
CA ASN A 159 26.65 11.94 57.04
C ASN A 159 27.26 10.60 56.60
N ALA A 160 28.37 10.61 55.86
CA ALA A 160 29.74 10.40 56.33
C ALA A 160 30.14 8.89 56.38
N ASP A 161 31.28 8.64 55.75
CA ASP A 161 32.22 7.53 55.92
C ASP A 161 32.06 6.22 55.14
N ASP A 162 32.91 6.14 54.11
CA ASP A 162 33.97 5.14 53.93
C ASP A 162 33.70 3.85 53.13
N SER A 163 34.67 3.63 52.23
CA SER A 163 35.15 2.36 51.69
C SER A 163 34.27 1.55 50.72
N GLY A 164 34.86 1.27 49.56
CA GLY A 164 34.65 -0.02 48.90
C GLY A 164 34.03 0.03 47.51
N SER A 165 34.89 0.13 46.51
CA SER A 165 34.74 -0.50 45.18
C SER A 165 33.86 -1.75 45.20
N ILE A 166 32.94 -1.89 44.23
CA ILE A 166 32.80 -3.10 43.40
C ILE A 166 31.84 -2.82 42.23
N LYS A 167 32.38 -3.05 41.02
CA LYS A 167 31.67 -3.15 39.74
C LYS A 167 30.73 -4.36 39.72
N THR A 168 29.79 -4.31 38.77
CA THR A 168 29.04 -5.44 38.18
C THR A 168 27.89 -6.01 39.02
N ARG A 169 26.68 -6.04 38.45
CA ARG A 169 26.14 -7.18 37.70
C ARG A 169 24.64 -7.00 37.48
N LEU A 170 24.26 -7.05 36.21
CA LEU A 170 23.06 -7.74 35.70
C LEU A 170 22.27 -8.49 36.78
N THR A 171 21.15 -7.92 37.21
CA THR A 171 20.09 -8.69 37.88
C THR A 171 19.04 -9.04 36.85
N LYS A 172 19.30 -10.17 36.16
CA LYS A 172 18.24 -11.11 35.78
C LYS A 172 17.49 -11.46 37.06
N LYS A 173 16.27 -11.00 37.21
CA LYS A 173 15.31 -11.58 38.15
C LYS A 173 13.99 -11.79 37.40
N SER A 174 13.71 -13.07 37.15
CA SER A 174 12.43 -13.59 36.69
C SER A 174 11.32 -13.03 37.57
N GLY A 175 10.50 -12.15 37.00
CA GLY A 175 9.35 -11.54 37.65
C GLY A 175 8.18 -11.54 36.69
N SER A 176 7.28 -12.50 36.88
CA SER A 176 5.90 -12.57 36.38
C SER A 176 5.60 -11.99 34.99
N VAL A 177 5.27 -12.88 34.06
CA VAL A 177 4.51 -12.58 32.84
C VAL A 177 3.08 -12.19 33.23
N SER A 178 2.91 -11.01 33.82
CA SER A 178 1.63 -10.31 33.83
C SER A 178 1.67 -9.31 32.68
N SER A 179 1.38 -9.77 31.47
CA SER A 179 1.09 -8.91 30.32
C SER A 179 -0.26 -8.21 30.56
N SER A 180 -0.27 -7.29 31.53
CA SER A 180 -1.39 -6.43 31.82
C SER A 180 -1.80 -5.71 30.52
N LYS A 181 -3.12 -5.68 30.22
CA LYS A 181 -3.69 -4.89 29.12
C LYS A 181 -3.18 -3.44 29.12
N LYS A 182 -2.79 -2.91 30.29
CA LYS A 182 -2.19 -1.58 30.45
C LYS A 182 -0.75 -1.48 29.92
N SER A 183 0.05 -2.54 30.06
CA SER A 183 1.40 -2.61 29.46
C SER A 183 1.32 -2.74 27.95
N GLN A 184 0.39 -3.57 27.44
CA GLN A 184 0.14 -3.69 26.00
C GLN A 184 -0.39 -2.38 25.41
N ARG A 185 -1.33 -1.71 26.10
CA ARG A 185 -1.87 -0.41 25.68
C ARG A 185 -0.81 0.68 25.67
N ARG A 186 0.11 0.70 26.64
CA ARG A 186 1.26 1.63 26.65
C ARG A 186 2.24 1.35 25.51
N ALA A 187 2.57 0.08 25.25
CA ALA A 187 3.40 -0.30 24.11
C ALA A 187 2.75 0.09 22.77
N ALA A 188 1.43 -0.13 22.63
CA ALA A 188 0.67 0.29 21.45
C ALA A 188 0.65 1.81 21.28
N GLN A 189 0.46 2.57 22.37
CA GLN A 189 0.52 4.05 22.34
C GLN A 189 1.93 4.57 22.00
N GLN A 190 2.99 3.91 22.46
CA GLN A 190 4.36 4.25 22.08
C GLN A 190 4.61 3.98 20.59
N LEU A 191 4.15 2.84 20.07
CA LEU A 191 4.20 2.52 18.64
C LEU A 191 3.38 3.49 17.78
N GLU A 192 2.22 3.94 18.27
CA GLU A 192 1.39 4.92 17.58
C GLU A 192 2.10 6.27 17.47
N LYS A 193 2.73 6.74 18.56
CA LYS A 193 3.54 7.97 18.53
C LYS A 193 4.75 7.88 17.59
N LEU A 194 5.36 6.70 17.45
CA LEU A 194 6.47 6.47 16.51
C LEU A 194 6.05 6.53 15.03
N VAL A 195 4.75 6.44 14.77
CA VAL A 195 4.18 6.21 13.42
C VAL A 195 3.24 7.36 13.00
N GLN A 196 3.10 8.39 13.83
CA GLN A 196 2.29 9.55 13.48
C GLN A 196 2.96 10.38 12.37
N LEU A 197 2.25 10.54 11.26
CA LEU A 197 2.58 11.41 10.12
C LEU A 197 2.52 12.92 10.45
N LYS A 198 2.61 13.31 11.72
CA LYS A 198 2.57 14.72 12.11
C LYS A 198 3.89 15.37 11.73
N GLU A 199 3.83 16.36 10.85
CA GLU A 199 5.00 17.15 10.46
C GLU A 199 5.64 17.80 11.71
N GLY A 200 6.97 17.71 11.80
CA GLY A 200 7.75 18.19 12.94
C GLY A 200 7.75 17.27 14.15
N SER A 201 7.13 16.08 14.08
CA SER A 201 7.25 15.08 15.15
C SER A 201 8.66 14.50 15.22
N LYS A 202 9.07 14.06 16.42
CA LYS A 202 10.42 13.50 16.66
C LYS A 202 10.77 12.33 15.72
N HIS A 203 9.77 11.52 15.35
CA HIS A 203 9.94 10.31 14.54
C HIS A 203 9.21 10.41 13.19
N GLU A 204 9.10 11.63 12.66
CA GLU A 204 8.44 11.89 11.38
C GLU A 204 9.06 11.06 10.24
N ASP A 205 10.39 10.91 10.24
CA ASP A 205 11.11 10.12 9.25
C ASP A 205 10.73 8.63 9.29
N LEU A 206 10.58 8.04 10.48
CA LEU A 206 10.11 6.67 10.66
C LEU A 206 8.65 6.49 10.22
N ALA A 207 7.79 7.45 10.57
CA ALA A 207 6.40 7.46 10.14
C ALA A 207 6.31 7.48 8.60
N ILE A 208 7.10 8.34 7.95
CA ILE A 208 7.17 8.42 6.48
C ILE A 208 7.70 7.12 5.87
N VAL A 209 8.75 6.50 6.44
CA VAL A 209 9.28 5.23 5.93
C VAL A 209 8.25 4.10 6.00
N ARG A 210 7.49 4.02 7.09
CA ARG A 210 6.39 3.05 7.22
C ARG A 210 5.31 3.30 6.17
N GLU A 211 4.92 4.54 5.96
CA GLU A 211 3.87 4.89 5.01
C GLU A 211 4.30 4.67 3.56
N LEU A 212 5.55 4.98 3.23
CA LEU A 212 6.17 4.60 1.95
C LEU A 212 6.14 3.09 1.76
N TRP A 213 6.47 2.29 2.78
CA TRP A 213 6.38 0.84 2.68
C TRP A 213 4.96 0.36 2.37
N LEU A 214 3.95 0.90 3.06
CA LEU A 214 2.54 0.54 2.86
C LEU A 214 2.05 0.94 1.46
N LEU A 215 2.37 2.17 1.02
CA LEU A 215 2.00 2.66 -0.30
C LEU A 215 2.68 1.87 -1.41
N ILE A 216 3.98 1.60 -1.31
CA ILE A 216 4.69 0.83 -2.34
C ILE A 216 4.16 -0.61 -2.40
N THR A 217 3.86 -1.22 -1.26
CA THR A 217 3.23 -2.56 -1.22
C THR A 217 1.83 -2.54 -1.82
N LYS A 218 1.05 -1.48 -1.57
CA LYS A 218 -0.28 -1.29 -2.17
C LYS A 218 -0.15 -1.17 -3.69
N ILE A 219 0.78 -0.34 -4.16
CA ILE A 219 1.05 -0.15 -5.59
C ILE A 219 1.43 -1.50 -6.21
N ASP A 220 2.39 -2.25 -5.64
CA ASP A 220 2.79 -3.56 -6.18
C ASP A 220 1.59 -4.52 -6.34
N LYS A 221 0.65 -4.53 -5.39
CA LYS A 221 -0.57 -5.36 -5.45
C LYS A 221 -1.58 -4.92 -6.52
N GLN A 222 -1.53 -3.68 -7.00
CA GLN A 222 -2.37 -3.22 -8.11
C GLN A 222 -1.98 -3.89 -9.44
N ASN A 223 -0.85 -4.62 -9.49
CA ASN A 223 -0.45 -5.38 -10.67
C ASN A 223 -1.51 -6.37 -11.14
N TYR A 224 -2.29 -6.98 -10.23
CA TYR A 224 -3.38 -7.88 -10.57
C TYR A 224 -4.51 -7.17 -11.29
N ASP A 225 -4.91 -6.00 -10.79
CA ASP A 225 -5.97 -5.17 -11.37
C ASP A 225 -5.54 -4.62 -12.73
N VAL A 226 -4.31 -4.09 -12.82
CA VAL A 226 -3.72 -3.62 -14.09
C VAL A 226 -3.68 -4.73 -15.13
N ARG A 227 -3.19 -5.91 -14.75
CA ARG A 227 -3.16 -7.08 -15.64
C ARG A 227 -4.56 -7.48 -16.09
N HIS A 228 -5.52 -7.48 -15.17
CA HIS A 228 -6.91 -7.83 -15.46
C HIS A 228 -7.51 -6.83 -16.46
N VAL A 229 -7.45 -5.53 -16.18
CA VAL A 229 -7.96 -4.48 -17.07
C VAL A 229 -7.28 -4.52 -18.44
N ASN A 230 -5.95 -4.69 -18.49
CA ASN A 230 -5.23 -4.84 -19.76
C ASN A 230 -5.72 -6.05 -20.57
N LYS A 231 -6.03 -7.17 -19.90
CA LYS A 231 -6.58 -8.36 -20.56
C LYS A 231 -7.95 -8.05 -21.18
N ILE A 232 -8.78 -7.29 -20.47
CA ILE A 232 -10.09 -6.90 -20.97
C ILE A 232 -9.97 -5.89 -22.11
N CYS A 233 -9.07 -4.90 -22.03
CA CYS A 233 -8.73 -4.01 -23.14
C CYS A 233 -8.37 -4.80 -24.41
N TYR A 234 -7.52 -5.84 -24.27
CA TYR A 234 -7.18 -6.72 -25.38
C TYR A 234 -8.40 -7.49 -25.91
N GLN A 235 -9.23 -8.07 -25.03
CA GLN A 235 -10.44 -8.78 -25.44
C GLN A 235 -11.43 -7.86 -26.18
N ILE A 236 -11.61 -6.63 -25.73
CA ILE A 236 -12.45 -5.62 -26.40
C ILE A 236 -11.86 -5.27 -27.78
N SER A 237 -10.55 -5.01 -27.83
CA SER A 237 -9.85 -4.69 -29.06
C SER A 237 -10.02 -5.80 -30.10
N THR A 238 -9.83 -7.07 -29.71
CA THR A 238 -10.02 -8.22 -30.63
C THR A 238 -11.47 -8.45 -31.03
N HIS A 239 -12.43 -8.26 -30.11
CA HIS A 239 -13.85 -8.48 -30.38
C HIS A 239 -14.43 -7.44 -31.36
N GLN A 240 -13.98 -6.19 -31.29
CA GLN A 240 -14.50 -5.08 -32.10
C GLN A 240 -13.51 -4.53 -33.14
N ASN A 241 -12.32 -5.12 -33.25
CA ASN A 241 -11.20 -4.56 -34.01
C ASN A 241 -10.92 -3.09 -33.64
N SER A 242 -10.98 -2.79 -32.33
CA SER A 242 -10.86 -1.43 -31.81
C SER A 242 -9.42 -1.10 -31.42
N LEU A 243 -8.81 -0.22 -32.21
CA LEU A 243 -7.47 0.30 -31.95
C LEU A 243 -7.42 1.16 -30.67
N GLU A 244 -8.54 1.77 -30.29
CA GLU A 244 -8.62 2.60 -29.07
C GLU A 244 -8.31 1.77 -27.81
N TYR A 245 -8.87 0.57 -27.70
CA TYR A 245 -8.67 -0.26 -26.51
C TYR A 245 -7.29 -0.93 -26.49
N GLU A 246 -6.69 -1.17 -27.65
CA GLU A 246 -5.28 -1.56 -27.75
C GLU A 246 -4.39 -0.46 -27.16
N GLN A 247 -4.59 0.79 -27.59
CA GLN A 247 -3.85 1.95 -27.08
C GLN A 247 -4.10 2.21 -25.59
N LYS A 248 -5.34 2.03 -25.10
CA LYS A 248 -5.66 2.14 -23.66
C LYS A 248 -4.88 1.11 -22.83
N GLY A 249 -4.87 -0.16 -23.27
CA GLY A 249 -4.13 -1.22 -22.59
C GLY A 249 -2.61 -0.95 -22.56
N GLU A 250 -2.05 -0.54 -23.69
CA GLU A 250 -0.64 -0.15 -23.80
C GLU A 250 -0.31 1.05 -22.89
N LEU A 251 -1.12 2.10 -22.92
CA LEU A 251 -0.92 3.30 -22.11
C LEU A 251 -0.94 2.98 -20.61
N LEU A 252 -1.91 2.19 -20.15
CA LEU A 252 -2.01 1.77 -18.75
C LEU A 252 -0.78 0.95 -18.33
N GLN A 253 -0.38 -0.04 -19.14
CA GLN A 253 0.82 -0.86 -18.89
C GLN A 253 2.08 0.00 -18.79
N ASN A 254 2.28 0.90 -19.75
CA ASN A 254 3.47 1.74 -19.82
C ASN A 254 3.53 2.73 -18.66
N LYS A 255 2.41 3.37 -18.32
CA LYS A 255 2.36 4.32 -17.20
C LYS A 255 2.61 3.65 -15.85
N TYR A 256 2.01 2.50 -15.63
CA TYR A 256 2.23 1.75 -14.39
C TYR A 256 3.69 1.25 -14.30
N ASN A 257 4.27 0.76 -15.41
CA ASN A 257 5.68 0.39 -15.48
C ASN A 257 6.62 1.58 -15.23
N GLU A 258 6.32 2.77 -15.78
CA GLU A 258 7.07 4.01 -15.53
C GLU A 258 7.12 4.32 -14.03
N TYR A 259 5.98 4.24 -13.35
CA TYR A 259 5.90 4.50 -11.90
C TYR A 259 6.65 3.47 -11.07
N LEU A 260 6.52 2.17 -11.39
CA LEU A 260 7.28 1.12 -10.71
C LEU A 260 8.79 1.32 -10.83
N ASN A 261 9.28 1.64 -12.04
CA ASN A 261 10.69 1.91 -12.28
C ASN A 261 11.17 3.16 -11.54
N ALA A 262 10.34 4.20 -11.47
CA ALA A 262 10.65 5.42 -10.72
C ALA A 262 10.74 5.15 -9.21
N ILE A 263 9.81 4.35 -8.66
CA ILE A 263 9.82 3.92 -7.26
C ILE A 263 11.07 3.07 -6.97
N GLU A 264 11.40 2.13 -7.84
CA GLU A 264 12.56 1.24 -7.65
C GLU A 264 13.86 2.03 -7.50
N LYS A 265 14.08 3.03 -8.38
CA LYS A 265 15.24 3.92 -8.32
C LYS A 265 15.34 4.69 -6.99
N GLN A 266 14.22 4.91 -6.30
CA GLN A 266 14.17 5.64 -5.04
C GLN A 266 14.37 4.72 -3.80
N LEU A 267 14.26 3.39 -3.94
CA LEU A 267 14.33 2.47 -2.80
C LEU A 267 15.65 2.53 -2.04
N THR A 268 16.78 2.59 -2.76
CA THR A 268 18.12 2.70 -2.15
C THR A 268 18.28 4.01 -1.37
N THR A 269 17.67 5.08 -1.88
CA THR A 269 17.62 6.38 -1.19
C THR A 269 16.74 6.29 0.05
N ILE A 270 15.57 5.66 -0.01
CA ILE A 270 14.64 5.58 1.13
C ILE A 270 15.20 4.70 2.26
N TRP A 271 15.75 3.52 1.97
CA TRP A 271 16.24 2.61 3.03
C TRP A 271 17.76 2.68 3.28
N LEU A 272 18.50 3.55 2.58
CA LEU A 272 19.95 3.77 2.76
C LEU A 272 20.78 2.46 2.75
N THR A 273 20.35 1.48 1.95
CA THR A 273 20.86 0.09 1.99
C THR A 273 22.22 -0.11 1.35
N ASN A 274 22.73 0.84 0.56
CA ASN A 274 24.02 0.72 -0.11
C ASN A 274 25.09 1.67 0.48
N PRO A 275 26.15 1.15 1.12
CA PRO A 275 27.31 1.94 1.50
C PRO A 275 28.24 2.28 0.32
N GLU A 276 28.07 1.66 -0.85
CA GLU A 276 29.11 1.62 -1.90
C GLU A 276 29.02 2.70 -2.99
N GLN A 277 27.95 3.49 -3.07
CA GLN A 277 27.81 4.49 -4.16
C GLN A 277 28.56 5.82 -3.92
N GLN A 278 29.32 5.98 -2.83
CA GLN A 278 29.97 7.24 -2.46
C GLN A 278 31.51 7.23 -2.56
N GLN A 279 32.07 6.54 -3.57
CA GLN A 279 33.54 6.46 -3.74
C GLN A 279 34.20 7.75 -4.26
N GLN A 280 33.46 8.86 -4.39
CA GLN A 280 33.99 10.16 -4.84
C GLN A 280 33.52 11.35 -3.97
N GLU A 281 33.19 11.13 -2.70
CA GLU A 281 32.79 12.21 -1.78
C GLU A 281 33.94 12.63 -0.84
N ASN A 282 33.97 13.92 -0.50
CA ASN A 282 34.87 14.51 0.51
C ASN A 282 34.79 13.73 1.84
N VAL A 283 35.92 13.48 2.50
CA VAL A 283 36.04 12.73 3.78
C VAL A 283 35.04 13.23 4.83
N GLN A 284 34.82 14.54 4.92
CA GLN A 284 33.83 15.12 5.85
C GLN A 284 32.39 14.68 5.54
N VAL A 285 32.00 14.66 4.27
CA VAL A 285 30.66 14.22 3.81
C VAL A 285 30.46 12.74 4.14
N MET A 286 31.50 11.93 3.96
CA MET A 286 31.47 10.50 4.27
C MET A 286 31.23 10.23 5.77
N VAL A 287 31.87 11.01 6.65
CA VAL A 287 31.67 10.93 8.11
C VAL A 287 30.24 11.32 8.50
N ILE A 288 29.70 12.41 7.93
CA ILE A 288 28.32 12.84 8.20
C ILE A 288 27.32 11.76 7.75
N ASN A 289 27.46 11.25 6.53
CA ASN A 289 26.58 10.20 6.00
C ASN A 289 26.65 8.90 6.82
N LYS A 290 27.80 8.58 7.40
CA LYS A 290 27.94 7.46 8.34
C LYS A 290 27.10 7.69 9.61
N LYS A 291 27.19 8.88 10.22
CA LYS A 291 26.42 9.23 11.43
C LYS A 291 24.91 9.23 11.18
N ILE A 292 24.46 9.74 10.03
CA ILE A 292 23.04 9.69 9.63
C ILE A 292 22.56 8.25 9.53
N ARG A 293 23.34 7.35 8.89
CA ARG A 293 23.00 5.93 8.78
C ARG A 293 22.92 5.24 10.14
N GLU A 294 23.85 5.55 11.05
CA GLU A 294 23.85 5.00 12.40
C GLU A 294 22.63 5.45 13.20
N LYS A 295 22.29 6.75 13.16
CA LYS A 295 21.07 7.29 13.77
C LYS A 295 19.83 6.61 13.18
N PHE A 296 19.70 6.61 11.86
CA PHE A 296 18.54 6.03 11.17
C PHE A 296 18.40 4.53 11.48
N LYS A 297 19.49 3.77 11.52
CA LYS A 297 19.46 2.35 11.86
C LYS A 297 18.94 2.12 13.29
N LYS A 298 19.41 2.93 14.25
CA LYS A 298 18.96 2.88 15.65
C LYS A 298 17.47 3.21 15.79
N GLU A 299 16.99 4.22 15.06
CA GLU A 299 15.58 4.62 15.03
C GLU A 299 14.71 3.57 14.33
N LEU A 300 15.18 2.99 13.23
CA LEU A 300 14.48 1.96 12.48
C LEU A 300 14.32 0.66 13.29
N ASP A 301 15.23 0.40 14.24
CA ASP A 301 15.13 -0.70 15.20
C ASP A 301 13.96 -0.53 16.20
N LEU A 302 13.36 0.66 16.30
CA LEU A 302 12.15 0.91 17.09
C LEU A 302 10.87 0.47 16.36
N VAL A 303 10.92 0.29 15.05
CA VAL A 303 9.78 -0.10 14.21
C VAL A 303 9.80 -1.60 13.91
N SER A 304 8.63 -2.16 13.57
CA SER A 304 8.49 -3.57 13.19
C SER A 304 9.47 -3.98 12.09
N ASN A 305 10.01 -5.19 12.20
CA ASN A 305 11.02 -5.76 11.29
C ASN A 305 10.65 -5.64 9.80
N GLN A 306 9.35 -5.71 9.48
CA GLN A 306 8.86 -5.64 8.10
C GLN A 306 9.19 -4.30 7.40
N TYR A 307 9.30 -3.21 8.14
CA TYR A 307 9.55 -1.87 7.60
C TYR A 307 11.05 -1.54 7.51
N ARG A 308 11.90 -2.41 8.06
CA ARG A 308 13.36 -2.21 8.08
C ARG A 308 14.00 -2.48 6.73
N VAL A 309 13.28 -3.15 5.83
CA VAL A 309 13.73 -3.51 4.50
C VAL A 309 12.73 -2.96 3.49
N SER A 310 13.23 -2.53 2.33
CA SER A 310 12.37 -2.14 1.21
C SER A 310 11.42 -3.28 0.85
N PRO A 311 10.17 -2.99 0.49
CA PRO A 311 9.26 -4.01 -0.01
C PRO A 311 9.84 -4.63 -1.30
N ILE A 312 9.63 -5.94 -1.46
CA ILE A 312 10.01 -6.65 -2.67
C ILE A 312 8.93 -6.35 -3.71
N LEU A 313 9.29 -5.57 -4.73
CA LEU A 313 8.43 -5.34 -5.90
C LEU A 313 8.34 -6.65 -6.69
N ALA A 314 7.23 -7.39 -6.56
CA ALA A 314 6.99 -8.60 -7.34
C ALA A 314 6.87 -8.29 -8.84
N SER A 315 6.56 -7.03 -9.17
CA SER A 315 6.56 -6.49 -10.52
C SER A 315 7.89 -6.60 -11.30
N LYS A 316 8.99 -6.98 -10.64
CA LYS A 316 10.25 -7.40 -11.28
C LYS A 316 10.09 -8.61 -12.19
N THR A 317 9.13 -9.46 -11.89
CA THR A 317 8.74 -10.54 -12.78
C THR A 317 7.76 -9.92 -13.78
N SER A 318 8.10 -9.89 -15.07
CA SER A 318 7.21 -9.37 -16.13
C SER A 318 5.87 -10.11 -16.26
N GLN A 319 5.51 -10.97 -15.29
CA GLN A 319 4.32 -11.81 -15.22
C GLN A 319 3.01 -11.02 -15.23
N TRP A 320 3.05 -9.76 -14.78
CA TRP A 320 1.87 -8.89 -14.79
C TRP A 320 1.66 -8.18 -16.13
N LYS A 321 2.72 -8.03 -16.94
CA LYS A 321 2.63 -7.41 -18.27
C LYS A 321 1.95 -8.36 -19.24
N LEU A 322 1.18 -7.79 -20.16
CA LEU A 322 0.78 -8.51 -21.35
C LEU A 322 1.82 -8.25 -22.42
N VAL A 323 2.55 -9.32 -22.76
CA VAL A 323 3.55 -9.36 -23.83
C VAL A 323 2.95 -8.91 -25.17
N LEU A 324 1.64 -9.06 -25.35
CA LEU A 324 0.88 -8.62 -26.53
C LEU A 324 0.89 -7.10 -26.73
N PHE A 325 1.13 -6.31 -25.67
CA PHE A 325 1.26 -4.85 -25.76
C PHE A 325 2.72 -4.38 -25.75
N ASP A 326 3.69 -5.31 -25.68
CA ASP A 326 5.10 -4.95 -25.78
C ASP A 326 5.48 -4.85 -27.26
N SER A 327 5.84 -3.65 -27.70
CA SER A 327 6.18 -3.32 -29.10
C SER A 327 7.47 -3.97 -29.62
N ASP A 328 8.20 -4.72 -28.77
CA ASP A 328 9.46 -5.37 -29.09
C ASP A 328 9.31 -6.77 -29.73
N ILE A 329 8.08 -7.21 -30.04
CA ILE A 329 7.86 -8.43 -30.84
C ILE A 329 7.79 -8.02 -32.31
N SER A 330 8.94 -7.69 -32.88
CA SER A 330 9.12 -7.81 -34.32
C SER A 330 9.02 -9.29 -34.68
N VAL A 331 7.90 -9.71 -35.27
CA VAL A 331 7.76 -11.01 -35.95
C VAL A 331 8.62 -11.02 -37.21
#